data_AF-A0A930VXT0-F1
#
_entry.id   AF-A0A930VXT0-F1
#
_cell.length_a   1.000
_cell.length_b   1.000
_cell.length_c   1.000
_cell.angle_alpha   90.00
_cell.angle_beta   90.00
_cell.angle_gamma   90.00
#
_symmetry.space_group_name_H-M   'P 1'
#
loop_
_entity.id
_entity.type
_entity.pdbx_description
1 polymer ?
#
loop_
_entity_poly.entity_id
_entity_poly.type
_entity_poly.pdbx_seq_one_letter_code
_entity_poly.pdbx_strand_id
1 'polypeptide(L)'
;MYFEKLCACLSELPEVESIALGGSRAGARYDEKSDYDLYVYEKSPLSEETRLNILKECCSYIELGNHFWELEDNCTLKDGIDIDILHRNLDAFSKDISSVVVDHVAHNGYTTCMWHNLLHSKILFDREGKFRDLQEKYSVPYPAQLKKNIIERNMRLLSGNLPSYDKQIIKALKRNDIVGVNHRTAAYMEAYFDIIFAMNELTHPGEKRM
;
A
#
# COMPACT_ATOMS: atom_id res chain seq x y z
N MET A 1 -14.11 -9.61 -18.98
CA MET A 1 -13.09 -8.66 -19.44
C MET A 1 -11.70 -9.24 -19.14
N TYR A 2 -10.62 -8.60 -19.58
CA TYR A 2 -9.26 -9.14 -19.42
C TYR A 2 -8.85 -9.24 -17.95
N PHE A 3 -9.33 -8.32 -17.12
CA PHE A 3 -9.13 -8.33 -15.67
C PHE A 3 -9.67 -9.60 -15.00
N GLU A 4 -10.92 -10.00 -15.25
CA GLU A 4 -11.46 -11.21 -14.62
C GLU A 4 -10.81 -12.48 -15.17
N LYS A 5 -10.41 -12.50 -16.46
CA LYS A 5 -9.63 -13.61 -17.03
C LYS A 5 -8.29 -13.75 -16.31
N LEU A 6 -7.58 -12.65 -16.08
CA LEU A 6 -6.32 -12.63 -15.33
C LEU A 6 -6.51 -13.16 -13.91
N CYS A 7 -7.49 -12.64 -13.17
CA CYS A 7 -7.79 -13.09 -11.81
C CYS A 7 -8.14 -14.59 -11.77
N ALA A 8 -8.93 -15.07 -12.74
CA ALA A 8 -9.27 -16.49 -12.84
C ALA A 8 -8.02 -17.35 -13.07
N CYS A 9 -7.17 -17.00 -14.05
CA CYS A 9 -5.93 -17.75 -14.32
C CYS A 9 -4.99 -17.79 -13.12
N LEU A 10 -4.84 -16.68 -12.39
CA LEU A 10 -4.01 -16.64 -11.18
C LEU A 10 -4.60 -17.50 -10.06
N SER A 11 -5.93 -17.49 -9.88
CA SER A 11 -6.60 -18.28 -8.82
C SER A 11 -6.50 -19.79 -8.99
N GLU A 12 -6.23 -20.27 -10.22
CA GLU A 12 -6.01 -21.70 -10.48
C GLU A 12 -4.61 -22.17 -10.05
N LEU A 13 -3.66 -21.25 -9.81
CA LEU A 13 -2.31 -21.61 -9.37
C LEU A 13 -2.33 -22.08 -7.91
N PRO A 14 -1.75 -23.27 -7.60
CA PRO A 14 -1.77 -23.82 -6.25
C PRO A 14 -0.98 -22.99 -5.23
N GLU A 15 -0.01 -22.19 -5.68
CA GLU A 15 0.77 -21.29 -4.86
C GLU A 15 -0.05 -20.07 -4.38
N VAL A 16 -1.09 -19.68 -5.11
CA VAL A 16 -1.93 -18.51 -4.80
C VAL A 16 -2.93 -18.88 -3.69
N GLU A 17 -2.83 -18.16 -2.57
CA GLU A 17 -3.73 -18.28 -1.41
C GLU A 17 -4.93 -17.36 -1.53
N SER A 18 -4.70 -16.10 -1.91
CA SER A 18 -5.74 -15.10 -2.01
C SER A 18 -5.38 -14.02 -3.02
N ILE A 19 -6.39 -13.43 -3.63
CA ILE A 19 -6.28 -12.27 -4.52
C ILE A 19 -7.21 -11.20 -3.97
N ALA A 20 -6.66 -10.01 -3.75
CA ALA A 20 -7.42 -8.86 -3.28
C ALA A 20 -7.22 -7.68 -4.22
N LEU A 21 -8.28 -6.92 -4.46
CA LEU A 21 -8.24 -5.65 -5.19
C LEU A 21 -8.24 -4.51 -4.18
N GLY A 22 -7.22 -3.66 -4.22
CA GLY A 22 -7.19 -2.41 -3.44
C GLY A 22 -7.45 -1.18 -4.31
N GLY A 23 -6.97 -0.04 -3.81
CA GLY A 23 -7.00 1.20 -4.56
C GLY A 23 -8.39 1.80 -4.76
N SER A 24 -8.49 2.63 -5.79
CA SER A 24 -9.72 3.34 -6.12
C SER A 24 -10.86 2.39 -6.52
N ARG A 25 -10.52 1.34 -7.26
CA ARG A 25 -11.45 0.32 -7.79
C ARG A 25 -11.95 -0.68 -6.74
N ALA A 26 -11.33 -0.74 -5.57
CA ALA A 26 -11.90 -1.46 -4.41
C ALA A 26 -13.09 -0.73 -3.77
N GLY A 27 -13.13 0.61 -3.91
CA GLY A 27 -14.19 1.45 -3.39
C GLY A 27 -15.21 1.86 -4.46
N ALA A 28 -16.17 2.72 -4.06
CA ALA A 28 -17.20 3.26 -4.96
C ALA A 28 -16.74 4.49 -5.77
N ARG A 29 -15.48 4.92 -5.62
CA ARG A 29 -14.93 6.13 -6.25
C ARG A 29 -13.75 5.76 -7.15
N TYR A 30 -14.07 5.33 -8.36
CA TYR A 30 -13.15 5.17 -9.48
C TYR A 30 -13.74 5.81 -10.73
N ASP A 31 -12.89 6.19 -11.66
CA ASP A 31 -13.25 6.71 -12.97
C ASP A 31 -12.61 5.85 -14.08
N GLU A 32 -12.85 6.21 -15.34
CA GLU A 32 -12.31 5.49 -16.49
C GLU A 32 -10.77 5.50 -16.54
N LYS A 33 -10.10 6.40 -15.80
CA LYS A 33 -8.64 6.53 -15.74
C LYS A 33 -8.00 5.78 -14.59
N SER A 34 -8.81 5.15 -13.74
CA SER A 34 -8.32 4.45 -12.57
C SER A 34 -7.60 3.16 -12.97
N ASP A 35 -6.41 2.96 -12.44
CA ASP A 35 -5.62 1.72 -12.49
C ASP A 35 -6.27 0.62 -11.64
N TYR A 36 -5.82 -0.62 -11.82
CA TYR A 36 -6.09 -1.73 -10.90
C TYR A 36 -4.89 -1.94 -9.97
N ASP A 37 -5.12 -1.92 -8.66
CA ASP A 37 -4.14 -2.35 -7.64
C ASP A 37 -4.45 -3.80 -7.22
N LEU A 38 -3.83 -4.78 -7.87
CA LEU A 38 -4.09 -6.21 -7.65
C LEU A 38 -3.03 -6.83 -6.73
N TYR A 39 -3.44 -7.28 -5.54
CA TYR A 39 -2.57 -7.99 -4.61
C TYR A 39 -2.74 -9.50 -4.76
N VAL A 40 -1.67 -10.19 -5.13
CA VAL A 40 -1.59 -11.64 -5.23
C VAL A 40 -0.79 -12.15 -4.04
N TYR A 41 -1.44 -12.89 -3.15
CA TYR A 41 -0.82 -13.47 -1.97
C TYR A 41 -0.49 -14.93 -2.19
N GLU A 42 0.77 -15.29 -1.96
CA GLU A 42 1.36 -16.55 -2.38
C GLU A 42 2.01 -17.31 -1.21
N LYS A 43 1.79 -18.63 -1.14
CA LYS A 43 2.51 -19.54 -0.21
C LYS A 43 4.00 -19.59 -0.54
N SER A 44 4.31 -19.53 -1.82
CA SER A 44 5.67 -19.56 -2.38
C SER A 44 5.71 -18.69 -3.63
N PRO A 45 6.82 -17.95 -3.88
CA PRO A 45 6.91 -17.06 -5.02
C PRO A 45 6.60 -17.76 -6.35
N LEU A 46 5.69 -17.19 -7.14
CA LEU A 46 5.48 -17.61 -8.51
C LEU A 46 6.71 -17.31 -9.37
N SER A 47 7.08 -18.24 -10.25
CA SER A 47 8.16 -18.01 -11.21
C SER A 47 7.78 -16.92 -12.22
N GLU A 48 8.77 -16.13 -12.66
CA GLU A 48 8.58 -15.15 -13.74
C GLU A 48 7.99 -15.78 -15.01
N GLU A 49 8.41 -17.00 -15.35
CA GLU A 49 7.88 -17.73 -16.51
C GLU A 49 6.38 -18.02 -16.36
N THR A 50 5.94 -18.49 -15.17
CA THR A 50 4.53 -18.73 -14.86
C THR A 50 3.72 -17.44 -15.01
N ARG A 51 4.19 -16.35 -14.40
CA ARG A 51 3.49 -15.06 -14.45
C ARG A 51 3.41 -14.53 -15.87
N LEU A 52 4.53 -14.52 -16.60
CA LEU A 52 4.61 -14.04 -17.98
C LEU A 52 3.65 -14.79 -18.93
N ASN A 53 3.53 -16.11 -18.77
CA ASN A 53 2.61 -16.92 -19.58
C ASN A 53 1.15 -16.51 -19.39
N ILE A 54 0.74 -16.20 -18.15
CA ILE A 54 -0.61 -15.70 -17.85
C ILE A 54 -0.78 -14.26 -18.36
N LEU A 55 0.21 -13.40 -18.14
CA LEU A 55 0.12 -11.98 -18.49
C LEU A 55 0.01 -11.78 -20.01
N LYS A 56 0.72 -12.55 -20.84
CA LYS A 56 0.61 -12.47 -22.33
C LYS A 56 -0.81 -12.72 -22.86
N GLU A 57 -1.61 -13.46 -22.12
CA GLU A 57 -3.00 -13.72 -22.47
C GLU A 57 -3.92 -12.51 -22.28
N CYS A 58 -3.59 -11.63 -21.33
CA CYS A 58 -4.47 -10.56 -20.86
C CYS A 58 -3.92 -9.14 -21.10
N CYS A 59 -2.60 -8.99 -21.20
CA CYS A 59 -1.90 -7.73 -21.27
C CYS A 59 -1.37 -7.44 -22.69
N SER A 60 -1.35 -6.15 -23.04
CA SER A 60 -0.76 -5.61 -24.25
C SER A 60 0.66 -5.08 -24.00
N TYR A 61 0.94 -4.66 -22.77
CA TYR A 61 2.26 -4.22 -22.29
C TYR A 61 2.53 -4.86 -20.93
N ILE A 62 3.78 -5.26 -20.68
CA ILE A 62 4.21 -5.99 -19.49
C ILE A 62 5.61 -5.52 -19.09
N GLU A 63 5.73 -5.04 -17.85
CA GLU A 63 6.98 -4.94 -17.10
C GLU A 63 6.94 -6.01 -16.00
N LEU A 64 7.86 -6.96 -16.07
CA LEU A 64 7.86 -8.15 -15.22
C LEU A 64 8.90 -8.00 -14.10
N GLY A 65 8.52 -8.28 -12.86
CA GLY A 65 9.44 -8.43 -11.74
C GLY A 65 10.14 -7.13 -11.32
N ASN A 66 9.46 -5.99 -11.38
CA ASN A 66 9.96 -4.75 -10.81
C ASN A 66 10.12 -4.88 -9.28
N HIS A 67 11.14 -4.21 -8.74
CA HIS A 67 11.54 -4.28 -7.32
C HIS A 67 11.79 -2.90 -6.68
N PHE A 68 11.24 -1.83 -7.25
CA PHE A 68 11.48 -0.47 -6.75
C PHE A 68 10.92 -0.25 -5.34
N TRP A 69 9.74 -0.83 -5.06
CA TRP A 69 9.03 -0.71 -3.79
C TRP A 69 8.74 -2.09 -3.21
N GLU A 70 8.13 -2.96 -4.00
CA GLU A 70 7.85 -4.36 -3.73
C GLU A 70 8.08 -5.20 -4.99
N LEU A 71 7.84 -6.51 -4.93
CA LEU A 71 7.83 -7.33 -6.15
C LEU A 71 6.53 -7.07 -6.92
N GLU A 72 6.65 -6.47 -8.10
CA GLU A 72 5.52 -6.03 -8.91
C GLU A 72 5.65 -6.45 -10.37
N ASP A 73 4.53 -6.84 -10.98
CA ASP A 73 4.40 -6.84 -12.43
C ASP A 73 3.48 -5.66 -12.82
N ASN A 74 4.01 -4.67 -13.55
CA ASN A 74 3.26 -3.49 -13.98
C ASN A 74 2.86 -3.64 -15.45
N CYS A 75 1.57 -3.60 -15.76
CA CYS A 75 1.07 -3.98 -17.08
C CYS A 75 -0.01 -3.02 -17.60
N THR A 76 -0.23 -3.05 -18.91
CA THR A 76 -1.45 -2.50 -19.54
C THR A 76 -2.27 -3.67 -20.07
N LEU A 77 -3.52 -3.81 -19.63
CA LEU A 77 -4.46 -4.81 -20.14
C LEU A 77 -4.77 -4.58 -21.63
N LYS A 78 -5.25 -5.61 -22.33
CA LYS A 78 -5.61 -5.53 -23.76
C LYS A 78 -6.82 -4.62 -24.04
N ASP A 79 -7.57 -4.22 -23.02
CA ASP A 79 -8.61 -3.18 -23.09
C ASP A 79 -8.08 -1.77 -22.77
N GLY A 80 -6.76 -1.63 -22.55
CA GLY A 80 -6.07 -0.34 -22.38
C GLY A 80 -6.02 0.19 -20.95
N ILE A 81 -6.46 -0.59 -19.96
CA ILE A 81 -6.43 -0.19 -18.54
C ILE A 81 -5.12 -0.68 -17.90
N ASP A 82 -4.43 0.20 -17.18
CA ASP A 82 -3.22 -0.15 -16.45
C ASP A 82 -3.52 -0.95 -15.17
N ILE A 83 -2.62 -1.85 -14.80
CA ILE A 83 -2.71 -2.71 -13.63
C ILE A 83 -1.33 -2.90 -13.00
N ASP A 84 -1.28 -2.68 -11.69
CA ASP A 84 -0.15 -3.00 -10.82
C ASP A 84 -0.46 -4.29 -10.08
N ILE A 85 0.36 -5.33 -10.29
CA ILE A 85 0.19 -6.64 -9.67
C ILE A 85 1.28 -6.82 -8.64
N LEU A 86 0.91 -6.74 -7.35
CA LEU A 86 1.84 -6.87 -6.23
C LEU A 86 1.86 -8.31 -5.74
N HIS A 87 3.05 -8.91 -5.66
CA HIS A 87 3.24 -10.29 -5.21
C HIS A 87 3.76 -10.30 -3.77
N ARG A 88 2.96 -10.85 -2.85
CA ARG A 88 3.24 -10.81 -1.41
C ARG A 88 3.11 -12.19 -0.76
N ASN A 89 3.83 -12.38 0.33
CA ASN A 89 3.52 -13.46 1.26
C ASN A 89 2.52 -12.97 2.32
N LEU A 90 1.40 -13.69 2.50
CA LEU A 90 0.34 -13.25 3.40
C LEU A 90 0.75 -13.23 4.87
N ASP A 91 1.62 -14.15 5.29
CA ASP A 91 2.11 -14.19 6.68
C ASP A 91 3.07 -13.04 6.99
N ALA A 92 3.93 -12.68 6.04
CA ALA A 92 4.78 -11.48 6.14
C ALA A 92 3.92 -10.22 6.24
N PHE A 93 2.94 -10.06 5.34
CA PHE A 93 2.01 -8.93 5.38
C PHE A 93 1.25 -8.84 6.70
N SER A 94 0.75 -9.96 7.23
CA SER A 94 0.09 -10.00 8.54
C SER A 94 1.00 -9.59 9.69
N LYS A 95 2.30 -9.91 9.63
CA LYS A 95 3.28 -9.49 10.65
C LYS A 95 3.51 -7.98 10.61
N ASP A 96 3.61 -7.40 9.42
CA ASP A 96 3.76 -5.95 9.26
C ASP A 96 2.55 -5.22 9.85
N ILE A 97 1.34 -5.69 9.56
CA ILE A 97 0.11 -5.15 10.17
C ILE A 97 0.11 -5.33 11.70
N SER A 98 0.54 -6.50 12.19
CA SER A 98 0.63 -6.76 13.64
C SER A 98 1.56 -5.74 14.32
N SER A 99 2.70 -5.41 13.71
CA SER A 99 3.65 -4.46 14.28
C SER A 99 3.02 -3.07 14.50
N VAL A 100 2.14 -2.65 13.60
CA VAL A 100 1.45 -1.37 13.69
C VAL A 100 0.27 -1.46 14.65
N VAL A 101 -0.63 -2.43 14.45
CA VAL A 101 -1.92 -2.48 15.17
C VAL A 101 -1.77 -3.03 16.59
N VAL A 102 -0.92 -4.04 16.79
CA VAL A 102 -0.76 -4.73 18.08
C VAL A 102 0.43 -4.16 18.85
N ASP A 103 1.57 -3.99 18.19
CA ASP A 103 2.79 -3.49 18.85
C ASP A 103 2.86 -1.96 18.87
N HIS A 104 1.89 -1.30 18.24
CA HIS A 104 1.74 0.16 18.20
C HIS A 104 2.96 0.90 17.60
N VAL A 105 3.67 0.26 16.66
CA VAL A 105 4.85 0.86 16.02
C VAL A 105 4.43 1.98 15.07
N ALA A 106 4.99 3.17 15.26
CA ALA A 106 4.76 4.34 14.42
C ALA A 106 5.94 4.62 13.46
N HIS A 107 5.62 5.09 12.25
CA HIS A 107 6.56 5.39 11.17
C HIS A 107 6.62 6.90 10.86
N ASN A 108 7.46 7.28 9.90
CA ASN A 108 7.58 8.67 9.45
C ASN A 108 6.58 8.89 8.31
N GLY A 109 5.32 9.18 8.64
CA GLY A 109 4.24 9.15 7.67
C GLY A 109 3.72 7.74 7.38
N TYR A 110 2.56 7.66 6.73
CA TYR A 110 1.93 6.44 6.19
C TYR A 110 1.82 5.26 7.17
N THR A 111 1.81 5.50 8.49
CA THR A 111 1.95 4.45 9.51
C THR A 111 0.89 3.36 9.35
N THR A 112 -0.33 3.75 9.01
CA THR A 112 -1.49 2.84 8.95
C THR A 112 -1.91 2.45 7.54
N CYS A 113 -1.10 2.74 6.50
CA CYS A 113 -1.48 2.49 5.11
C CYS A 113 -1.68 1.00 4.78
N MET A 114 -0.81 0.12 5.26
CA MET A 114 -0.98 -1.33 5.03
C MET A 114 -2.20 -1.88 5.79
N TRP A 115 -2.48 -1.34 6.98
CA TRP A 115 -3.69 -1.67 7.72
C TRP A 115 -4.96 -1.16 7.00
N HIS A 116 -4.94 0.07 6.48
CA HIS A 116 -6.00 0.62 5.63
C HIS A 116 -6.22 -0.28 4.40
N ASN A 117 -5.15 -0.64 3.70
CA ASN A 117 -5.21 -1.48 2.52
C ASN A 117 -5.87 -2.84 2.82
N LEU A 118 -5.49 -3.51 3.90
CA LEU A 118 -6.14 -4.75 4.33
C LEU A 118 -7.66 -4.54 4.53
N LEU A 119 -8.06 -3.54 5.30
CA LEU A 119 -9.47 -3.32 5.67
C LEU A 119 -10.35 -2.93 4.48
N HIS A 120 -9.80 -2.23 3.50
CA HIS A 120 -10.57 -1.67 2.39
C HIS A 120 -10.40 -2.43 1.07
N SER A 121 -9.55 -3.46 1.04
CA SER A 121 -9.42 -4.30 -0.14
C SER A 121 -10.65 -5.21 -0.32
N LYS A 122 -11.06 -5.38 -1.57
CA LYS A 122 -12.09 -6.32 -1.99
C LYS A 122 -11.46 -7.68 -2.26
N ILE A 123 -11.88 -8.69 -1.53
CA ILE A 123 -11.47 -10.08 -1.80
C ILE A 123 -12.05 -10.52 -3.14
N LEU A 124 -11.18 -10.93 -4.07
CA LEU A 124 -11.57 -11.51 -5.37
C LEU A 124 -11.46 -13.04 -5.34
N PHE A 125 -10.49 -13.56 -4.59
CA PHE A 125 -10.26 -14.99 -4.38
C PHE A 125 -9.64 -15.19 -3.00
N ASP A 126 -10.03 -16.24 -2.28
CA ASP A 126 -9.45 -16.62 -0.99
C ASP A 126 -9.69 -18.12 -0.76
N ARG A 127 -8.64 -18.93 -0.96
CA ARG A 127 -8.74 -20.40 -1.04
C ARG A 127 -9.16 -21.03 0.28
N GLU A 128 -8.59 -20.52 1.38
CA GLU A 128 -8.77 -21.07 2.73
C GLU A 128 -9.42 -20.07 3.69
N GLY A 129 -9.78 -18.86 3.23
CA GLY A 129 -10.39 -17.82 4.06
C GLY A 129 -9.38 -16.97 4.85
N LYS A 130 -8.08 -17.18 4.64
CA LYS A 130 -7.00 -16.57 5.45
C LYS A 130 -6.97 -15.05 5.32
N PHE A 131 -7.26 -14.50 4.14
CA PHE A 131 -7.30 -13.04 3.97
C PHE A 131 -8.52 -12.45 4.67
N ARG A 132 -9.69 -13.10 4.55
CA ARG A 132 -10.90 -12.72 5.28
C ARG A 132 -10.69 -12.76 6.79
N ASP A 133 -10.08 -13.83 7.31
CA ASP A 133 -9.76 -13.96 8.74
C ASP A 133 -8.85 -12.83 9.21
N LEU A 134 -7.90 -12.38 8.38
CA LEU A 134 -7.07 -11.22 8.68
C LEU A 134 -7.86 -9.92 8.69
N GLN A 135 -8.77 -9.71 7.73
CA GLN A 135 -9.67 -8.55 7.73
C GLN A 135 -10.50 -8.51 9.02
N GLU A 136 -11.09 -9.63 9.42
CA GLU A 136 -11.88 -9.74 10.64
C GLU A 136 -11.03 -9.50 11.90
N LYS A 137 -9.86 -10.14 11.97
CA LYS A 137 -8.90 -10.00 13.09
C LYS A 137 -8.49 -8.55 13.33
N TYR A 138 -8.26 -7.79 12.25
CA TYR A 138 -7.78 -6.41 12.34
C TYR A 138 -8.88 -5.37 12.13
N SER A 139 -10.16 -5.78 12.06
CA SER A 139 -11.33 -4.90 12.12
C SER A 139 -11.59 -4.48 13.57
N VAL A 140 -10.61 -3.78 14.14
CA VAL A 140 -10.58 -3.34 15.53
C VAL A 140 -10.66 -1.82 15.61
N PRO A 141 -11.14 -1.25 16.73
CA PRO A 141 -11.05 0.19 16.97
C PRO A 141 -9.61 0.69 16.90
N TYR A 142 -9.42 1.95 16.51
CA TYR A 142 -8.10 2.56 16.44
C TYR A 142 -7.39 2.53 17.80
N PRO A 143 -6.23 1.84 17.94
CA PRO A 143 -5.59 1.70 19.23
C PRO A 143 -5.12 3.05 19.79
N ALA A 144 -5.56 3.41 20.98
CA ALA A 144 -5.21 4.70 21.61
C ALA A 144 -3.69 4.88 21.78
N GLN A 145 -2.97 3.79 22.05
CA GLN A 145 -1.51 3.83 22.16
C GLN A 145 -0.83 4.05 20.79
N LEU A 146 -1.34 3.46 19.70
CA LEU A 146 -0.85 3.73 18.35
C LEU A 146 -1.06 5.20 17.98
N LYS A 147 -2.26 5.74 18.25
CA LYS A 147 -2.58 7.16 18.03
C LYS A 147 -1.57 8.06 18.74
N LYS A 148 -1.31 7.81 20.02
CA LYS A 148 -0.32 8.55 20.80
C LYS A 148 1.07 8.44 20.17
N ASN A 149 1.52 7.24 19.81
CA ASN A 149 2.84 7.01 19.24
C ASN A 149 3.03 7.72 17.90
N ILE A 150 2.02 7.70 17.01
CA ILE A 150 2.03 8.41 15.72
C ILE A 150 2.14 9.92 15.94
N ILE A 151 1.30 10.49 16.81
CA ILE A 151 1.29 11.92 17.08
C ILE A 151 2.64 12.35 17.68
N GLU A 152 3.13 11.67 18.71
CA GLU A 152 4.39 12.01 19.36
C GLU A 152 5.59 11.92 18.41
N ARG A 153 5.66 10.86 17.59
CA ARG A 153 6.74 10.67 16.63
C ARG A 153 6.73 11.72 15.53
N ASN A 154 5.58 11.92 14.87
CA ASN A 154 5.50 12.81 13.73
C ASN A 154 5.57 14.28 14.15
N MET A 155 5.03 14.68 15.30
CA MET A 155 5.18 16.05 15.81
C MET A 155 6.65 16.41 16.05
N ARG A 156 7.45 15.45 16.53
CA ARG A 156 8.91 15.58 16.70
C ARG A 156 9.66 15.72 15.37
N LEU A 157 9.08 15.26 14.27
CA LEU A 157 9.60 15.43 12.91
C LEU A 157 9.13 16.74 12.28
N LEU A 158 7.91 17.20 12.57
CA LEU A 158 7.44 18.49 12.08
C LEU A 158 8.29 19.65 12.63
N SER A 159 8.54 19.66 13.94
CA SER A 159 9.29 20.75 14.59
C SER A 159 10.00 20.35 15.89
N GLY A 160 10.77 21.27 16.46
CA GLY A 160 11.36 21.18 17.81
C GLY A 160 12.72 20.48 17.86
N ASN A 161 12.97 19.44 17.06
CA ASN A 161 14.22 18.68 17.11
C ASN A 161 15.26 19.16 16.10
N LEU A 162 16.52 18.75 16.24
CA LEU A 162 17.56 19.11 15.25
C LEU A 162 17.26 18.56 13.84
N PRO A 163 16.81 17.30 13.67
CA PRO A 163 16.44 16.76 12.37
C PRO A 163 15.00 17.09 11.93
N SER A 164 14.28 18.00 12.58
CA SER A 164 12.89 18.30 12.17
C SER A 164 12.83 18.97 10.80
N TYR A 165 11.76 18.70 10.05
CA TYR A 165 11.58 19.13 8.68
C TYR A 165 11.53 20.66 8.55
N ASP A 166 10.90 21.39 9.47
CA ASP A 166 10.90 22.86 9.49
C ASP A 166 12.32 23.46 9.46
N LYS A 167 13.23 22.96 10.29
CA LYS A 167 14.63 23.41 10.35
C LYS A 167 15.40 22.98 9.11
N GLN A 168 15.11 21.80 8.58
CA GLN A 168 15.73 21.32 7.34
C GLN A 168 15.30 22.17 6.14
N ILE A 169 14.02 22.57 6.05
CA ILE A 169 13.49 23.48 5.03
C ILE A 169 14.18 24.84 5.14
N ILE A 170 14.25 25.43 6.35
CA ILE A 170 14.96 26.71 6.56
C ILE A 170 16.42 26.62 6.13
N LYS A 171 17.10 25.50 6.44
CA LYS A 171 18.50 25.28 6.04
C LYS A 171 18.65 25.15 4.52
N ALA A 172 17.74 24.45 3.85
CA ALA A 172 17.74 24.33 2.39
C ALA A 172 17.50 25.70 1.72
N LEU A 173 16.54 26.49 2.22
CA LEU A 173 16.29 27.86 1.77
C LEU A 173 17.55 28.75 1.87
N LYS A 174 18.25 28.70 3.02
CA LYS A 174 19.51 29.47 3.20
C LYS A 174 20.63 29.10 2.23
N ARG A 175 20.59 27.88 1.67
CA ARG A 175 21.56 27.41 0.67
C ARG A 175 21.08 27.59 -0.77
N ASN A 176 19.89 28.16 -0.97
CA ASN A 176 19.21 28.21 -2.26
C ASN A 176 19.03 26.81 -2.90
N ASP A 177 18.85 25.78 -2.05
CA ASP A 177 18.68 24.38 -2.43
C ASP A 177 17.20 24.07 -2.63
N ILE A 178 16.68 24.40 -3.81
CA ILE A 178 15.25 24.29 -4.14
C ILE A 178 14.78 22.84 -4.12
N VAL A 179 15.61 21.90 -4.55
CA VAL A 179 15.31 20.46 -4.51
C VAL A 179 15.16 19.99 -3.06
N GLY A 180 16.08 20.41 -2.18
CA GLY A 180 16.00 20.12 -0.75
C GLY A 180 14.76 20.71 -0.09
N VAL A 181 14.35 21.93 -0.48
CA VAL A 181 13.11 22.54 0.01
C VAL A 181 11.90 21.70 -0.40
N ASN A 182 11.78 21.33 -1.68
CA ASN A 182 10.66 20.53 -2.17
C ASN A 182 10.59 19.18 -1.46
N HIS A 183 11.69 18.41 -1.43
CA HIS A 183 11.73 17.10 -0.79
C HIS A 183 11.36 17.14 0.69
N ARG A 184 11.87 18.14 1.45
CA ARG A 184 11.55 18.26 2.88
C ARG A 184 10.15 18.79 3.14
N THR A 185 9.59 19.55 2.21
CA THR A 185 8.19 19.98 2.30
C THR A 185 7.24 18.81 2.06
N ALA A 186 7.53 17.95 1.07
CA ALA A 186 6.76 16.72 0.85
C ALA A 186 6.77 15.82 2.10
N ALA A 187 7.95 15.52 2.64
CA ALA A 187 8.09 14.73 3.87
C ALA A 187 7.42 15.37 5.11
N TYR A 188 7.39 16.71 5.19
CA TYR A 188 6.63 17.42 6.22
C TYR A 188 5.13 17.12 6.09
N MET A 189 4.59 17.19 4.87
CA MET A 189 3.18 16.91 4.61
C MET A 189 2.82 15.46 4.92
N GLU A 190 3.66 14.49 4.56
CA GLU A 190 3.47 13.07 4.87
C GLU A 190 3.32 12.85 6.39
N ALA A 191 4.23 13.40 7.19
CA ALA A 191 4.17 13.31 8.65
C ALA A 191 2.96 14.06 9.23
N TYR A 192 2.60 15.21 8.63
CA TYR A 192 1.43 15.99 9.04
C TYR A 192 0.12 15.23 8.79
N PHE A 193 -0.06 14.62 7.62
CA PHE A 193 -1.26 13.86 7.31
C PHE A 193 -1.40 12.62 8.20
N ASP A 194 -0.31 11.92 8.50
CA ASP A 194 -0.33 10.78 9.43
C ASP A 194 -0.81 11.19 10.84
N ILE A 195 -0.47 12.40 11.30
CA ILE A 195 -1.03 12.98 12.53
C ILE A 195 -2.54 13.23 12.38
N ILE A 196 -2.98 13.86 11.28
CA ILE A 196 -4.39 14.20 11.08
C ILE A 196 -5.26 12.94 11.04
N PHE A 197 -4.85 11.90 10.31
CA PHE A 197 -5.57 10.62 10.28
C PHE A 197 -5.61 9.97 11.66
N ALA A 198 -4.48 9.91 12.38
CA ALA A 198 -4.44 9.35 13.73
C ALA A 198 -5.30 10.15 14.74
N MET A 199 -5.30 11.48 14.65
CA MET A 199 -6.14 12.34 15.52
C MET A 199 -7.62 12.02 15.35
N ASN A 200 -8.06 11.75 14.12
CA ASN A 200 -9.43 11.41 13.76
C ASN A 200 -9.72 9.90 13.88
N GLU A 201 -8.76 9.09 14.32
CA GLU A 201 -8.91 7.63 14.46
C GLU A 201 -9.29 6.94 13.13
N LEU A 202 -8.77 7.50 12.03
CA LEU A 202 -8.91 6.97 10.68
C LEU A 202 -7.59 6.35 10.23
N THR A 203 -7.66 5.25 9.50
CA THR A 203 -6.48 4.67 8.86
C THR A 203 -6.10 5.48 7.62
N HIS A 204 -4.80 5.64 7.38
CA HIS A 204 -4.26 6.48 6.31
C HIS A 204 -4.46 5.81 4.94
N PRO A 205 -5.10 6.47 3.96
CA PRO A 205 -5.43 5.87 2.66
C PRO A 205 -4.29 5.89 1.63
N GLY A 206 -3.04 6.09 2.05
CA GLY A 206 -1.89 6.34 1.15
C GLY A 206 -1.88 7.72 0.48
N GLU A 207 -1.07 7.86 -0.57
CA GLU A 207 -0.74 9.12 -1.25
C GLU A 207 -1.90 9.79 -1.99
N LYS A 208 -2.76 8.99 -2.64
CA LYS A 208 -3.75 9.49 -3.60
C LYS A 208 -4.94 10.24 -2.94
N ARG A 209 -5.09 10.18 -1.60
CA ARG A 209 -6.30 10.65 -0.88
C ARG A 209 -6.00 11.40 0.43
N MET A 210 -4.92 12.18 0.43
CA MET A 210 -4.51 13.04 1.55
C MET A 210 -5.32 14.34 1.65
#